data_AF-A0A132A6G9-F1
#
_entry.id   AF-A0A132A6G9-F1
#
_cell.length_a   1.000
_cell.length_b   1.000
_cell.length_c   1.000
_cell.angle_alpha   90.00
_cell.angle_beta   90.00
_cell.angle_gamma   90.00
#
_symmetry.space_group_name_H-M   'P 1'
#
loop_
_entity.id
_entity.type
_entity.pdbx_description
1 polymer ?
#
loop_
_entity_poly.entity_id
_entity_poly.type
_entity_poly.pdbx_seq_one_letter_code
_entity_poly.pdbx_strand_id
1 'polypeptide(L)'
;MGELDYDKVLEELVNHSKNPETNQFPDILERYLQNIAKTGDTIFPWIKVKPFIRKKIEIVIDDFHSKYPLKDEQTCVPNCDPFDYDSIKSNILQCFDWFCAAPFTIQRLCELLIEPYRHYKRTDKFMRGIEKNIIVVSTIQPQPNKYSTPETY
;
A
#
# COMPACT_ATOMS: atom_id res chain seq x y z
N MET A 1 -3.45 -15.01 19.99
CA MET A 1 -2.77 -14.60 18.74
C MET A 1 -1.30 -14.52 19.10
N GLY A 2 -0.47 -15.44 18.62
CA GLY A 2 0.94 -15.51 19.02
C GLY A 2 1.69 -14.23 18.63
N GLU A 3 2.76 -13.93 19.36
CA GLU A 3 3.68 -12.85 19.02
C GLU A 3 4.21 -13.02 17.58
N LEU A 4 4.47 -11.92 16.90
CA LEU A 4 5.02 -11.96 15.54
C LEU A 4 6.53 -12.20 15.66
N ASP A 5 7.02 -13.25 15.02
CA ASP A 5 8.46 -13.51 14.94
C ASP A 5 9.11 -12.52 13.96
N TYR A 6 9.68 -11.44 14.51
CA TYR A 6 10.26 -10.36 13.71
C TYR A 6 11.50 -10.79 12.92
N ASP A 7 12.28 -11.74 13.43
CA ASP A 7 13.46 -12.25 12.71
C ASP A 7 13.02 -13.01 11.46
N LYS A 8 11.99 -13.85 11.59
CA LYS A 8 11.40 -14.55 10.43
C LYS A 8 10.73 -13.59 9.45
N VAL A 9 10.05 -12.55 9.93
CA VAL A 9 9.48 -11.52 9.03
C VAL A 9 10.58 -10.86 8.22
N LEU A 10 11.68 -10.47 8.88
CA LEU A 10 12.80 -9.83 8.21
C LEU A 10 13.43 -10.74 7.16
N GLU A 11 13.61 -12.03 7.48
CA GLU A 11 14.11 -13.04 6.53
C GLU A 11 13.22 -13.11 5.29
N GLU A 12 11.90 -13.22 5.47
CA GLU A 12 10.95 -13.32 4.35
C GLU A 12 10.87 -12.03 3.53
N LEU A 13 10.96 -10.85 4.15
CA LEU A 13 11.04 -9.57 3.42
C LEU A 13 12.29 -9.53 2.53
N VAL A 14 13.43 -9.99 3.04
CA VAL A 14 14.67 -10.08 2.26
C VAL A 14 14.56 -11.12 1.15
N ASN A 15 13.97 -12.29 1.42
CA ASN A 15 13.74 -13.33 0.42
C ASN A 15 12.83 -12.84 -0.71
N HIS A 16 11.77 -12.10 -0.38
CA HIS A 16 10.88 -11.48 -1.36
C HIS A 16 11.61 -10.45 -2.22
N SER A 17 12.48 -9.62 -1.63
CA SER A 17 13.27 -8.65 -2.40
C SER A 17 14.19 -9.29 -3.45
N LYS A 18 14.63 -10.53 -3.22
CA LYS A 18 15.41 -11.32 -4.19
C LYS A 18 14.55 -12.00 -5.25
N ASN A 19 13.27 -12.23 -4.95
CA ASN A 19 12.31 -12.94 -5.81
C ASN A 19 11.00 -12.13 -5.95
N PRO A 20 11.05 -10.93 -6.56
CA PRO A 20 9.94 -9.97 -6.55
C PRO A 20 8.69 -10.46 -7.30
N GLU A 21 8.82 -11.44 -8.19
CA GLU A 21 7.71 -12.01 -8.96
C GLU A 21 6.85 -13.01 -8.18
N THR A 22 7.19 -13.27 -6.93
CA THR A 22 6.41 -14.18 -6.08
C THR A 22 5.01 -13.63 -5.83
N ASN A 23 3.99 -14.39 -6.24
CA ASN A 23 2.58 -14.02 -6.08
C ASN A 23 1.91 -14.64 -4.83
N GLN A 24 2.64 -15.49 -4.09
CA GLN A 24 2.15 -16.14 -2.87
C GLN A 24 3.05 -15.78 -1.70
N PHE A 25 2.50 -15.13 -0.69
CA PHE A 25 3.24 -14.76 0.50
C PHE A 25 3.06 -15.81 1.60
N PRO A 26 4.11 -16.13 2.36
CA PRO A 26 3.97 -16.96 3.54
C PRO A 26 3.07 -16.26 4.58
N ASP A 27 2.36 -17.05 5.38
CA ASP A 27 1.43 -16.55 6.41
C ASP A 27 2.04 -15.52 7.36
N ILE A 28 3.36 -15.58 7.59
CA ILE A 28 4.06 -14.64 8.46
C ILE A 28 4.07 -13.22 7.87
N LEU A 29 4.16 -13.06 6.54
CA LEU A 29 4.07 -11.76 5.87
C LEU A 29 2.63 -11.24 5.83
N GLU A 30 1.63 -12.13 5.73
CA GLU A 30 0.22 -11.75 5.86
C GLU A 30 -0.10 -11.26 7.29
N ARG A 31 0.40 -11.96 8.32
CA ARG A 31 0.29 -11.53 9.72
C ARG A 31 1.04 -10.23 9.99
N TYR A 32 2.20 -10.04 9.37
CA TYR A 32 2.94 -8.79 9.43
C TYR A 32 2.12 -7.63 8.83
N LEU A 33 1.54 -7.82 7.63
CA LEU A 33 0.65 -6.84 7.01
C LEU A 33 -0.55 -6.50 7.92
N GLN A 34 -1.15 -7.50 8.57
CA GLN A 34 -2.21 -7.32 9.58
C GLN A 34 -1.78 -6.47 10.77
N ASN A 35 -0.52 -6.58 11.22
CA ASN A 35 -0.01 -5.71 12.27
C ASN A 35 0.14 -4.28 11.78
N ILE A 36 0.68 -4.05 10.57
CA ILE A 36 0.75 -2.70 9.99
C ILE A 36 -0.64 -2.08 9.86
N ALA A 37 -1.65 -2.83 9.42
CA ALA A 37 -3.03 -2.34 9.33
C ALA A 37 -3.64 -1.99 10.69
N LYS A 38 -3.15 -2.58 11.79
CA LYS A 38 -3.62 -2.27 13.14
C LYS A 38 -2.88 -1.09 13.77
N THR A 39 -1.58 -0.97 13.53
CA THR A 39 -0.71 -0.02 14.27
C THR A 39 -0.26 1.16 13.43
N GLY A 40 -0.24 1.03 12.10
CA GLY A 40 0.40 1.98 11.19
C GLY A 40 1.92 1.97 11.23
N ASP A 41 2.54 1.06 12.00
CA ASP A 41 3.99 0.98 12.15
C ASP A 41 4.56 -0.18 11.32
N THR A 42 5.57 0.12 10.50
CA THR A 42 6.25 -0.89 9.68
C THR A 42 7.31 -1.64 10.46
N ILE A 43 7.85 -1.10 11.56
CA ILE A 43 8.90 -1.70 12.42
C ILE A 43 10.26 -1.85 11.72
N PHE A 44 10.29 -2.29 10.47
CA PHE A 44 11.47 -2.44 9.63
C PHE A 44 11.69 -1.22 8.72
N PRO A 45 12.94 -1.00 8.27
CA PRO A 45 13.27 0.02 7.29
C PRO A 45 12.43 -0.11 6.02
N TRP A 46 11.89 1.01 5.53
CA TRP A 46 10.98 1.04 4.39
C TRP A 46 11.53 0.36 3.14
N ILE A 47 12.83 0.47 2.89
CA ILE A 47 13.50 -0.19 1.74
C ILE A 47 13.30 -1.71 1.70
N LYS A 48 13.12 -2.36 2.86
CA LYS A 48 12.84 -3.80 2.96
C LYS A 48 11.35 -4.13 2.84
N VAL A 49 10.50 -3.22 3.31
CA VAL A 49 9.04 -3.41 3.39
C VAL A 49 8.36 -3.08 2.06
N LYS A 50 8.82 -2.03 1.39
CA LYS A 50 8.24 -1.48 0.17
C LYS A 50 8.07 -2.52 -0.95
N PRO A 51 9.06 -3.36 -1.30
CA PRO A 51 8.90 -4.33 -2.39
C PRO A 51 7.77 -5.34 -2.13
N PHE A 52 7.60 -5.76 -0.86
CA PHE A 52 6.53 -6.64 -0.45
C PHE A 52 5.15 -5.97 -0.59
N ILE A 53 4.97 -4.78 0.00
CA ILE A 53 3.67 -4.08 -0.07
C ILE A 53 3.33 -3.69 -1.51
N ARG A 54 4.32 -3.24 -2.31
CA ARG A 54 4.13 -2.95 -3.73
C ARG A 54 3.57 -4.16 -4.47
N LYS A 55 4.17 -5.35 -4.28
CA LYS A 55 3.70 -6.58 -4.92
C LYS A 55 2.32 -6.99 -4.41
N LYS A 56 2.05 -6.82 -3.12
CA LYS A 56 0.73 -7.05 -2.55
C LYS A 56 -0.35 -6.15 -3.16
N ILE A 57 -0.06 -4.87 -3.41
CA ILE A 57 -0.99 -3.95 -4.09
C ILE A 57 -1.34 -4.50 -5.48
N GLU A 58 -0.34 -4.89 -6.26
CA GLU A 58 -0.53 -5.45 -7.59
C GLU A 58 -1.45 -6.68 -7.58
N ILE A 59 -1.12 -7.68 -6.76
CA ILE A 59 -1.89 -8.93 -6.64
C ILE A 59 -3.33 -8.64 -6.23
N VAL A 60 -3.53 -7.81 -5.20
CA VAL A 60 -4.87 -7.51 -4.69
C VAL A 60 -5.72 -6.77 -5.72
N ILE A 61 -5.12 -5.84 -6.49
CA ILE A 61 -5.82 -5.14 -7.57
C ILE A 61 -6.24 -6.12 -8.67
N ASP A 62 -5.33 -7.01 -9.09
CA ASP A 62 -5.62 -8.01 -10.14
C ASP A 62 -6.68 -9.02 -9.71
N ASP A 63 -6.59 -9.53 -8.47
CA ASP A 63 -7.59 -10.43 -7.89
C ASP A 63 -8.95 -9.75 -7.78
N PHE A 64 -8.98 -8.49 -7.35
CA PHE A 64 -10.21 -7.72 -7.24
C PHE A 64 -10.84 -7.50 -8.61
N HIS A 65 -10.04 -7.13 -9.61
CA HIS A 65 -10.52 -6.93 -10.98
C HIS A 65 -11.06 -8.22 -11.58
N SER A 66 -10.36 -9.34 -11.39
CA SER A 66 -10.79 -10.66 -11.85
C SER A 66 -12.13 -11.06 -11.23
N LYS A 67 -12.36 -10.73 -9.96
CA LYS A 67 -13.61 -11.02 -9.26
C LYS A 67 -14.76 -10.06 -9.62
N TYR A 68 -14.43 -8.80 -9.88
CA TYR A 68 -15.39 -7.74 -10.22
C TYR A 68 -14.99 -7.08 -11.56
N PRO A 69 -15.12 -7.80 -12.69
CA PRO A 69 -14.73 -7.26 -13.99
C PRO A 69 -15.52 -5.99 -14.29
N LEU A 70 -14.87 -5.05 -14.99
CA LEU A 70 -15.49 -3.80 -15.40
C LEU A 70 -16.62 -4.09 -16.39
N LYS A 71 -17.76 -3.42 -16.19
CA LYS A 71 -18.85 -3.38 -17.15
C LYS A 71 -18.72 -2.13 -18.03
N ASP A 72 -19.27 -2.16 -19.23
CA ASP A 72 -19.21 -1.05 -20.20
C ASP A 72 -19.77 0.27 -19.63
N GLU A 73 -20.78 0.20 -18.77
CA GLU A 73 -21.36 1.36 -18.08
C GLU A 73 -20.40 2.01 -17.06
N GLN A 74 -19.35 1.30 -16.64
CA GLN A 74 -18.35 1.76 -15.68
C GLN A 74 -17.10 2.32 -16.37
N THR A 75 -16.86 1.95 -17.62
CA THR A 75 -15.76 2.47 -18.43
C THR A 75 -16.14 3.79 -19.08
N CYS A 76 -17.41 4.03 -19.42
CA CYS A 76 -17.84 5.25 -20.11
C CYS A 76 -18.89 6.03 -19.32
N VAL A 77 -18.47 7.11 -18.66
CA VAL A 77 -19.37 8.06 -17.96
C VAL A 77 -19.45 9.38 -18.73
N PRO A 78 -20.64 9.93 -19.01
CA PRO A 78 -20.76 11.22 -19.70
C PRO A 78 -20.02 12.33 -18.93
N ASN A 79 -19.20 13.11 -19.62
CA ASN A 79 -18.39 14.21 -19.09
C ASN A 79 -17.29 13.82 -18.08
N CYS A 80 -16.89 12.54 -18.03
CA CYS A 80 -15.76 12.07 -17.24
C CYS A 80 -14.84 11.23 -18.13
N ASP A 81 -13.53 11.32 -17.89
CA ASP A 81 -12.58 10.45 -18.58
C ASP A 81 -12.93 8.98 -18.29
N PRO A 82 -12.91 8.12 -19.32
CA PRO A 82 -13.15 6.70 -19.16
C PRO A 82 -12.26 6.08 -18.08
N PHE A 83 -12.82 5.15 -17.30
CA PHE A 83 -12.00 4.38 -16.36
C PHE A 83 -11.13 3.41 -17.14
N ASP A 84 -9.83 3.70 -17.18
CA ASP A 84 -8.80 2.84 -17.75
C ASP A 84 -8.09 2.07 -16.63
N TYR A 85 -8.34 0.76 -16.58
CA TYR A 85 -7.77 -0.12 -15.57
C TYR A 85 -6.24 -0.09 -15.56
N ASP A 86 -5.61 -0.28 -16.73
CA ASP A 86 -4.17 -0.43 -16.86
C ASP A 86 -3.47 0.89 -16.52
N SER A 87 -4.00 2.01 -17.02
CA SER A 87 -3.47 3.34 -16.71
C SER A 87 -3.54 3.64 -15.20
N ILE A 88 -4.67 3.36 -14.54
CA ILE A 88 -4.79 3.63 -13.09
C ILE A 88 -3.91 2.68 -12.26
N LYS A 89 -3.83 1.40 -12.63
CA LYS A 89 -2.93 0.43 -11.96
C LYS A 89 -1.48 0.88 -12.07
N SER A 90 -1.04 1.27 -13.27
CA SER A 90 0.31 1.78 -13.51
C SER A 90 0.62 3.02 -12.65
N ASN A 91 -0.29 4.00 -12.63
CA ASN A 91 -0.14 5.22 -11.83
C ASN A 91 -0.05 4.92 -10.33
N ILE A 92 -0.90 4.04 -9.81
CA ILE A 92 -0.87 3.59 -8.40
C ILE A 92 0.52 3.03 -8.04
N LEU A 93 1.03 2.12 -8.84
CA LEU A 93 2.32 1.47 -8.59
C LEU A 93 3.48 2.46 -8.73
N GLN A 94 3.46 3.32 -9.75
CA GLN A 94 4.47 4.35 -9.96
C GLN A 94 4.50 5.35 -8.81
N CYS A 95 3.36 5.87 -8.37
CA CYS A 95 3.29 6.79 -7.22
C CYS A 95 3.80 6.12 -5.95
N PHE A 96 3.45 4.85 -5.71
CA PHE A 96 3.98 4.09 -4.58
C PHE A 96 5.51 3.92 -4.65
N ASP A 97 6.05 3.74 -5.86
CA ASP A 97 7.50 3.64 -6.12
C ASP A 97 8.25 4.94 -5.84
N TRP A 98 7.59 6.10 -5.73
CA TRP A 98 8.24 7.35 -5.34
C TRP A 98 8.42 7.52 -3.83
N PHE A 99 7.76 6.71 -3.00
CA PHE A 99 7.89 6.84 -1.55
C PHE A 99 9.29 6.45 -1.06
N CYS A 100 10.01 7.41 -0.47
CA CYS A 100 11.29 7.21 0.21
C CYS A 100 11.15 6.67 1.65
N ALA A 101 9.96 6.82 2.25
CA ALA A 101 9.58 6.29 3.56
C ALA A 101 8.13 5.80 3.53
N ALA A 102 7.69 5.04 4.53
CA ALA A 102 6.31 4.61 4.63
C ALA A 102 5.37 5.84 4.71
N PRO A 103 4.30 5.92 3.89
CA PRO A 103 3.38 7.04 3.93
C PRO A 103 2.58 7.03 5.24
N PHE A 104 2.11 8.19 5.71
CA PHE A 104 1.29 8.26 6.94
C PHE A 104 -0.05 7.50 6.82
N THR A 105 -0.49 7.22 5.59
CA THR A 105 -1.67 6.40 5.26
C THR A 105 -1.37 4.90 5.19
N ILE A 106 -0.16 4.44 5.52
CA ILE A 106 0.21 3.03 5.38
C ILE A 106 -0.73 2.10 6.14
N GLN A 107 -1.23 2.52 7.29
CA GLN A 107 -2.26 1.79 8.04
C GLN A 107 -3.50 1.56 7.18
N ARG A 108 -4.08 2.64 6.66
CA ARG A 108 -5.31 2.61 5.88
C ARG A 108 -5.15 1.87 4.56
N LEU A 109 -3.97 1.99 3.95
CA LEU A 109 -3.62 1.21 2.77
C LEU A 109 -3.61 -0.29 3.08
N CYS A 110 -2.92 -0.71 4.14
CA CYS A 110 -2.85 -2.12 4.54
C CYS A 110 -4.22 -2.69 4.93
N GLU A 111 -5.11 -1.91 5.56
CA GLU A 111 -6.50 -2.33 5.81
C GLU A 111 -7.22 -2.70 4.50
N LEU A 112 -7.07 -1.89 3.45
CA LEU A 112 -7.66 -2.16 2.14
C LEU A 112 -7.05 -3.39 1.47
N LEU A 113 -5.77 -3.67 1.69
CA LEU A 113 -5.08 -4.83 1.12
C LEU A 113 -5.46 -6.15 1.80
N ILE A 114 -5.77 -6.11 3.10
CA ILE A 114 -6.17 -7.31 3.87
C ILE A 114 -7.66 -7.61 3.68
N GLU A 115 -8.50 -6.58 3.64
CA GLU A 115 -9.95 -6.74 3.52
C GLU A 115 -10.51 -6.01 2.27
N PRO A 116 -10.03 -6.32 1.05
CA PRO A 116 -10.37 -5.56 -0.15
C PRO A 116 -11.87 -5.61 -0.48
N TYR A 117 -12.54 -6.70 -0.10
CA TYR A 117 -13.95 -6.97 -0.41
C TYR A 117 -14.94 -6.46 0.63
N ARG A 118 -14.46 -5.84 1.72
CA ARG A 118 -15.30 -5.45 2.86
C ARG A 118 -16.24 -4.31 2.51
N HIS A 119 -15.74 -3.30 1.80
CA HIS A 119 -16.50 -2.08 1.49
C HIS A 119 -16.70 -1.83 -0.02
N TYR A 120 -16.00 -2.58 -0.87
CA TYR A 120 -16.07 -2.39 -2.33
C TYR A 120 -16.59 -3.65 -3.03
N LYS A 121 -17.36 -3.42 -4.10
CA LYS A 121 -17.87 -4.43 -5.04
C LYS A 121 -17.72 -4.00 -6.50
N ARG A 122 -16.90 -2.98 -6.74
CA ARG A 122 -16.64 -2.41 -8.06
C ARG A 122 -15.17 -2.02 -8.18
N THR A 123 -14.51 -2.45 -9.26
CA THR A 123 -13.07 -2.25 -9.48
C THR A 123 -12.70 -0.78 -9.56
N ASP A 124 -13.48 0.03 -10.28
CA ASP A 124 -13.26 1.48 -10.37
C ASP A 124 -13.24 2.15 -8.99
N LYS A 125 -14.18 1.78 -8.11
CA LYS A 125 -14.25 2.36 -6.76
C LYS A 125 -13.13 1.87 -5.85
N PHE A 126 -12.78 0.59 -5.94
CA PHE A 126 -11.69 0.02 -5.15
C PHE A 126 -10.34 0.66 -5.50
N MET A 127 -10.01 0.74 -6.80
CA MET A 127 -8.75 1.31 -7.26
C MET A 127 -8.65 2.80 -6.93
N ARG A 128 -9.73 3.58 -7.06
CA ARG A 128 -9.76 4.98 -6.58
C ARG A 128 -9.58 5.09 -5.07
N GLY A 129 -10.06 4.11 -4.30
CA GLY A 129 -9.83 4.00 -2.86
C GLY A 129 -8.34 3.79 -2.53
N ILE A 130 -7.66 2.90 -3.25
CA ILE A 130 -6.21 2.69 -3.12
C ILE A 130 -5.44 3.94 -3.53
N GLU A 131 -5.73 4.48 -4.72
CA GLU A 131 -5.10 5.67 -5.28
C GLU A 131 -5.14 6.85 -4.31
N LYS A 132 -6.30 7.14 -3.69
CA LYS A 132 -6.42 8.21 -2.69
C LYS A 132 -5.49 8.04 -1.49
N ASN A 133 -5.19 6.80 -1.07
CA ASN A 133 -4.26 6.52 0.03
C ASN A 133 -2.79 6.59 -0.39
N ILE A 134 -2.52 6.69 -1.70
CA ILE A 134 -1.16 6.83 -2.26
C ILE A 134 -0.92 8.29 -2.70
N ILE A 135 -1.95 9.00 -3.16
CA ILE A 135 -1.86 10.42 -3.59
C ILE A 135 -1.88 11.38 -2.39
N VAL A 136 -1.98 10.91 -1.14
CA VAL A 136 -1.97 11.81 0.02
C VAL A 136 -0.67 12.63 0.11
N VAL A 137 -0.74 13.87 -0.39
CA VAL A 137 0.25 14.90 -0.15
C VAL A 137 -0.29 15.77 0.98
N SER A 138 0.06 15.44 2.21
CA SER A 138 0.27 16.48 3.21
C SER A 138 1.76 16.50 3.50
N THR A 139 2.41 17.57 3.04
CA THR A 139 3.76 17.91 3.47
C THR A 139 3.72 18.05 4.99
N ILE A 140 4.23 17.04 5.72
CA ILE A 140 4.57 17.26 7.12
C ILE A 140 5.83 18.12 7.07
N GLN A 141 5.67 19.41 7.34
CA GLN A 141 6.82 20.26 7.62
C GLN A 141 7.60 19.60 8.77
N PRO A 142 8.94 19.47 8.69
CA PRO A 142 9.71 19.03 9.84
C PRO A 142 9.38 19.98 10.99
N GLN A 143 8.81 19.45 12.08
CA GLN A 143 8.61 20.27 13.27
C GLN A 143 10.00 20.81 13.65
N PRO A 144 10.16 22.14 13.84
CA PRO A 144 11.39 22.64 14.42
C PRO A 144 11.60 21.91 15.75
N ASN A 145 12.77 21.28 15.86
CA ASN A 145 13.19 20.57 17.05
C ASN A 145 12.85 21.40 18.29
N LYS A 146 12.11 20.83 19.25
CA LYS A 146 11.94 21.44 20.59
C LYS A 146 13.26 21.54 21.38
N TYR A 147 14.37 21.17 20.74
CA TYR A 147 15.74 21.20 21.24
C TYR A 147 16.66 22.16 20.48
N SER A 148 16.12 23.09 19.68
CA SER A 148 16.91 24.24 19.22
C SER A 148 17.25 25.11 20.44
N THR A 149 18.39 24.81 21.06
CA THR A 149 19.04 25.70 22.02
C THR A 149 19.24 27.06 21.36
N PRO A 150 18.89 28.18 22.02
CA PRO A 150 19.22 29.48 21.50
C PRO A 150 20.74 29.63 21.53
N GLU A 151 21.36 29.70 20.34
CA GLU A 151 22.73 30.21 20.21
C GLU A 151 22.71 31.68 20.63
N THR A 152 23.32 31.96 21.77
CA THR A 152 23.59 33.31 22.25
C THR A 152 24.74 33.91 21.42
N TYR A 153 24.48 35.04 20.78
CA TYR A 153 25.48 36.05 20.46
C TYR A 153 24.95 37.44 20.83
#